data_AF-A0AA50E193-F1
#
_entry.id   AF-A0AA50E193-F1
#
_cell.length_a   1.000
_cell.length_b   1.000
_cell.length_c   1.000
_cell.angle_alpha   90.00
_cell.angle_beta   90.00
_cell.angle_gamma   90.00
#
_symmetry.space_group_name_H-M   'P 1'
#
loop_
_entity.id
_entity.type
_entity.pdbx_description
1 polymer ?
#
loop_
_entity_poly.entity_id
_entity_poly.type
_entity_poly.pdbx_seq_one_letter_code
_entity_poly.pdbx_strand_id
1 'polypeptide(L)'
;MCGGGNNFFDTGDSYGTGRLQGQSEKLLGQFSQAYEGLNQDKICLATKLAPYPWRLTPQAMVGAGMASQQRLQRPIDLVQLHWSTANYAPWQEQPLLKGLVQLCQRGHAKALGLSNFGPKRLQKAYDFCQNEGVSIVSLQVQYSLLSTDPVSKLGLKELCEQLGIKLIAYSPLTLGLLTGKYGPQGPFPPGIRGLLFRRLLPKIQPLLDTLQAIARERGKTMAQVALNWCICQGTMPIPGAKNCQQVQDNLGALGWQLDRGRWTS
;
A
#
# COMPACT_ATOMS: atom_id res chain seq x y z
N MET A 1 -16.56 -1.75 -4.54
CA MET A 1 -15.13 -1.70 -4.12
C MET A 1 -14.41 -2.92 -4.66
N CYS A 2 -13.15 -2.78 -5.06
CA CYS A 2 -12.32 -3.91 -5.45
C CYS A 2 -12.21 -4.87 -4.25
N GLY A 3 -12.80 -6.05 -4.36
CA GLY A 3 -12.78 -7.05 -3.29
C GLY A 3 -11.35 -7.48 -2.99
N GLY A 4 -11.06 -7.80 -1.71
CA GLY A 4 -9.79 -8.42 -1.33
C GLY A 4 -9.57 -9.70 -2.13
N GLY A 5 -8.41 -9.81 -2.76
CA GLY A 5 -8.06 -10.90 -3.68
C GLY A 5 -6.91 -10.50 -4.61
N ASN A 6 -6.50 -11.42 -5.48
CA ASN A 6 -5.30 -11.32 -6.31
C ASN A 6 -5.40 -10.32 -7.49
N ASN A 7 -6.37 -9.41 -7.44
CA ASN A 7 -6.77 -8.56 -8.55
C ASN A 7 -6.55 -7.07 -8.27
N PHE A 8 -5.98 -6.71 -7.10
CA PHE A 8 -5.63 -5.34 -6.75
C PHE A 8 -4.15 -5.08 -7.06
N PHE A 9 -3.90 -4.15 -7.99
CA PHE A 9 -2.56 -3.76 -8.40
C PHE A 9 -2.33 -2.29 -8.08
N ASP A 10 -1.28 -2.01 -7.34
CA ASP A 10 -0.99 -0.69 -6.81
C ASP A 10 0.31 -0.12 -7.42
N THR A 11 0.24 1.13 -7.85
CA THR A 11 1.35 1.86 -8.47
C THR A 11 1.37 3.33 -8.03
N GLY A 12 2.19 4.16 -8.68
CA GLY A 12 2.27 5.59 -8.45
C GLY A 12 2.96 6.31 -9.59
N ASP A 13 2.57 7.57 -9.80
CA ASP A 13 3.16 8.43 -10.84
C ASP A 13 4.64 8.75 -10.59
N SER A 14 5.05 8.66 -9.33
CA SER A 14 6.43 8.81 -8.88
C SER A 14 7.25 7.52 -8.97
N TYR A 15 6.67 6.40 -9.41
CA TYR A 15 7.39 5.13 -9.49
C TYR A 15 8.28 5.09 -10.73
N GLY A 16 9.56 4.85 -10.51
CA GLY A 16 10.63 4.98 -11.50
C GLY A 16 11.34 6.35 -11.41
N THR A 17 12.61 6.39 -11.81
CA THR A 17 13.45 7.59 -11.75
C THR A 17 13.85 8.05 -13.15
N GLY A 18 13.97 9.37 -13.35
CA GLY A 18 14.36 9.96 -14.63
C GLY A 18 13.49 9.44 -15.78
N ARG A 19 14.13 8.81 -16.78
CA ARG A 19 13.45 8.23 -17.95
C ARG A 19 12.42 7.13 -17.62
N LEU A 20 12.46 6.56 -16.41
CA LEU A 20 11.55 5.50 -15.98
C LEU A 20 10.33 6.02 -15.21
N GLN A 21 10.18 7.33 -15.03
CA GLN A 21 9.03 7.89 -14.33
C GLN A 21 7.71 7.47 -15.00
N GLY A 22 6.80 6.88 -14.23
CA GLY A 22 5.52 6.37 -14.72
C GLY A 22 5.63 5.07 -15.52
N GLN A 23 6.79 4.41 -15.56
CA GLN A 23 6.96 3.13 -16.26
C GLN A 23 6.12 2.01 -15.63
N SER A 24 5.95 2.03 -14.31
CA SER A 24 5.11 1.04 -13.62
C SER A 24 3.65 1.13 -14.06
N GLU A 25 3.12 2.34 -14.24
CA GLU A 25 1.76 2.56 -14.77
C GLU A 25 1.63 2.05 -16.21
N LYS A 26 2.61 2.32 -17.07
CA LYS A 26 2.61 1.82 -18.46
C LYS A 26 2.59 0.29 -18.52
N LEU A 27 3.45 -0.37 -17.73
CA LEU A 27 3.52 -1.84 -17.69
C LEU A 27 2.23 -2.46 -17.16
N LEU A 28 1.63 -1.87 -16.12
CA LEU A 28 0.33 -2.34 -15.60
C LEU A 28 -0.80 -2.13 -16.60
N GLY A 29 -0.80 -1.00 -17.32
CA GLY A 29 -1.75 -0.75 -18.40
C GLY A 29 -1.68 -1.81 -19.50
N GLN A 30 -0.47 -2.06 -20.02
CA GLN A 30 -0.20 -3.11 -21.01
C GLN A 30 -0.62 -4.50 -20.50
N PHE A 31 -0.27 -4.85 -19.27
CA PHE A 31 -0.71 -6.10 -18.64
C PHE A 31 -2.24 -6.21 -18.60
N SER A 32 -2.93 -5.15 -18.17
CA SER A 32 -4.40 -5.18 -18.03
C SER A 32 -5.13 -5.32 -19.37
N GLN A 33 -4.51 -4.87 -20.47
CA GLN A 33 -5.02 -5.02 -21.83
C GLN A 33 -4.74 -6.41 -22.41
N ALA A 34 -3.56 -6.98 -22.11
CA ALA A 34 -3.10 -8.25 -22.66
C ALA A 34 -3.60 -9.48 -21.88
N TYR A 35 -4.06 -9.31 -20.64
CA TYR A 35 -4.51 -10.42 -19.81
C TYR A 35 -5.93 -10.85 -20.18
N GLU A 36 -6.07 -12.07 -20.72
CA GLU A 36 -7.36 -12.66 -21.16
C GLU A 36 -7.88 -13.75 -20.18
N GLY A 37 -7.49 -13.69 -18.91
CA GLY A 37 -7.91 -14.69 -17.91
C GLY A 37 -9.25 -14.39 -17.25
N LEU A 38 -9.78 -15.36 -16.49
CA LEU A 38 -11.10 -15.34 -15.82
C LEU A 38 -11.38 -14.11 -14.92
N ASN A 39 -10.36 -13.35 -14.55
CA ASN A 39 -10.46 -12.19 -13.67
C ASN A 39 -10.15 -10.85 -14.35
N GLN A 40 -10.09 -10.80 -15.69
CA GLN A 40 -9.78 -9.59 -16.45
C GLN A 40 -10.67 -8.40 -16.04
N ASP A 41 -11.98 -8.62 -15.96
CA ASP A 41 -12.95 -7.59 -15.56
C ASP A 41 -12.88 -7.21 -14.08
N LYS A 42 -12.15 -7.99 -13.28
CA LYS A 42 -11.98 -7.77 -11.84
C LYS A 42 -10.65 -7.08 -11.52
N ILE A 43 -9.80 -6.82 -12.52
CA ILE A 43 -8.55 -6.07 -12.33
C ILE A 43 -8.89 -4.67 -11.82
N CYS A 44 -8.30 -4.35 -10.67
CA CYS A 44 -8.40 -3.07 -10.01
C CYS A 44 -7.04 -2.39 -9.99
N LEU A 45 -6.92 -1.24 -10.66
CA LEU A 45 -5.69 -0.47 -10.73
C LEU A 45 -5.77 0.75 -9.82
N ALA A 46 -4.92 0.76 -8.80
CA ALA A 46 -4.73 1.88 -7.91
C ALA A 46 -3.46 2.66 -8.28
N THR A 47 -3.53 3.99 -8.34
CA THR A 47 -2.34 4.84 -8.51
C THR A 47 -2.28 5.92 -7.44
N LYS A 48 -1.07 6.28 -7.06
CA LYS A 48 -0.77 7.39 -6.15
C LYS A 48 -0.24 8.57 -6.94
N LEU A 49 -0.72 9.74 -6.60
CA LEU A 49 -0.22 11.00 -7.13
C LEU A 49 0.65 11.69 -6.07
N ALA A 50 1.93 11.87 -6.37
CA ALA A 50 2.86 12.52 -5.47
C ALA A 50 2.58 14.04 -5.36
N PRO A 51 2.62 14.64 -4.16
CA PRO A 51 2.45 16.08 -3.96
C PRO A 51 3.73 16.86 -4.32
N TYR A 52 4.14 16.82 -5.59
CA TYR A 52 5.32 17.55 -6.04
C TYR A 52 5.19 19.07 -5.81
N PRO A 53 6.29 19.80 -5.56
CA PRO A 53 6.23 21.23 -5.23
C PRO A 53 5.51 22.11 -6.25
N TRP A 54 5.51 21.74 -7.53
CA TRP A 54 4.81 22.48 -8.59
C TRP A 54 3.30 22.17 -8.68
N ARG A 55 2.78 21.20 -7.91
CA ARG A 55 1.34 20.88 -7.85
C ARG A 55 0.67 21.74 -6.79
N LEU A 56 0.41 22.99 -7.13
CA LEU A 56 -0.12 24.00 -6.21
C LEU A 56 -1.65 24.14 -6.29
N THR A 57 -2.26 23.66 -7.37
CA THR A 57 -3.67 23.87 -7.68
C THR A 57 -4.42 22.55 -7.87
N PRO A 58 -5.76 22.54 -7.72
CA PRO A 58 -6.57 21.38 -8.06
C PRO A 58 -6.35 20.92 -9.50
N GLN A 59 -6.22 21.84 -10.45
CA GLN A 59 -6.03 21.54 -11.87
C GLN A 59 -4.68 20.87 -12.15
N ALA A 60 -3.61 21.25 -11.45
CA ALA A 60 -2.33 20.56 -11.57
C ALA A 60 -2.44 19.09 -11.12
N MET A 61 -3.23 18.83 -10.07
CA MET A 61 -3.48 17.48 -9.59
C MET A 61 -4.40 16.68 -10.52
N VAL A 62 -5.43 17.31 -11.10
CA VAL A 62 -6.26 16.70 -12.15
C VAL A 62 -5.41 16.33 -13.38
N GLY A 63 -4.56 17.23 -13.85
CA GLY A 63 -3.65 16.96 -14.96
C GLY A 63 -2.72 15.78 -14.68
N ALA A 64 -2.20 15.66 -13.45
CA ALA A 64 -1.42 14.51 -13.04
C ALA A 64 -2.22 13.20 -13.08
N GLY A 65 -3.46 13.20 -12.59
CA GLY A 65 -4.35 12.04 -12.65
C GLY A 65 -4.69 11.62 -14.09
N MET A 66 -4.98 12.57 -14.97
CA MET A 66 -5.21 12.30 -16.39
C MET A 66 -3.97 11.74 -17.08
N ALA A 67 -2.78 12.24 -16.75
CA ALA A 67 -1.53 11.70 -17.28
C ALA A 67 -1.29 10.25 -16.80
N SER A 68 -1.62 9.93 -15.54
CA SER A 68 -1.62 8.56 -15.03
C SER A 68 -2.64 7.68 -15.75
N GLN A 69 -3.87 8.16 -15.94
CA GLN A 69 -4.91 7.47 -16.70
C GLN A 69 -4.45 7.15 -18.13
N GLN A 70 -3.79 8.10 -18.79
CA GLN A 70 -3.23 7.89 -20.13
C GLN A 70 -2.15 6.81 -20.14
N ARG A 71 -1.25 6.79 -19.14
CA ARG A 71 -0.22 5.74 -19.02
C ARG A 71 -0.82 4.36 -18.75
N LEU A 72 -1.87 4.31 -17.92
CA LEU A 72 -2.62 3.08 -17.61
C LEU A 72 -3.52 2.63 -18.77
N GLN A 73 -3.87 3.54 -19.70
CA GLN A 73 -4.78 3.31 -20.83
C GLN A 73 -6.17 2.80 -20.43
N ARG A 74 -6.64 3.13 -19.21
CA ARG A 74 -7.99 2.85 -18.71
C ARG A 74 -8.32 3.75 -17.52
N PRO A 75 -9.61 3.89 -17.14
CA PRO A 75 -10.01 4.63 -15.93
C PRO A 75 -9.31 4.10 -14.68
N ILE A 76 -8.98 5.00 -13.75
CA ILE A 76 -8.34 4.66 -12.49
C ILE A 76 -9.39 4.09 -11.54
N ASP A 77 -9.17 2.90 -10.97
CA ASP A 77 -10.13 2.31 -10.03
C ASP A 77 -10.01 2.97 -8.65
N LEU A 78 -8.79 3.31 -8.22
CA LEU A 78 -8.52 4.01 -6.96
C LEU A 78 -7.39 5.03 -7.15
N VAL A 79 -7.70 6.32 -6.99
CA VAL A 79 -6.67 7.37 -6.94
C VAL A 79 -6.33 7.71 -5.50
N GLN A 80 -5.04 7.88 -5.20
CA GLN A 80 -4.57 8.15 -3.84
C GLN A 80 -3.65 9.37 -3.78
N LEU A 81 -3.79 10.19 -2.74
CA LEU A 81 -2.74 11.15 -2.39
C LEU A 81 -1.58 10.40 -1.75
N HIS A 82 -0.37 10.50 -2.30
CA HIS A 82 0.76 9.65 -1.88
C HIS A 82 1.23 9.90 -0.44
N TRP A 83 1.20 11.16 0.02
CA TRP A 83 1.42 11.53 1.42
C TRP A 83 0.83 12.90 1.74
N SER A 84 0.55 13.15 3.02
CA SER A 84 0.11 14.45 3.53
C SER A 84 1.22 15.50 3.41
N THR A 85 0.86 16.71 2.98
CA THR A 85 1.79 17.84 2.91
C THR A 85 1.74 18.71 4.16
N ALA A 86 0.82 18.44 5.09
CA ALA A 86 0.51 19.27 6.25
C ALA A 86 1.72 19.70 7.09
N ASN A 87 2.76 18.85 7.19
CA ASN A 87 3.92 19.13 8.04
C ASN A 87 4.99 20.02 7.38
N TYR A 88 4.98 20.19 6.06
CA TYR A 88 6.02 20.94 5.34
C TYR A 88 5.48 21.97 4.35
N ALA A 89 4.26 21.77 3.83
CA ALA A 89 3.55 22.67 2.94
C ALA A 89 2.03 22.58 3.20
N PRO A 90 1.54 23.04 4.37
CA PRO A 90 0.12 22.90 4.76
C PRO A 90 -0.86 23.58 3.80
N TRP A 91 -0.45 24.68 3.18
CA TRP A 91 -1.23 25.39 2.16
C TRP A 91 -1.46 24.57 0.89
N GLN A 92 -0.67 23.53 0.65
CA GLN A 92 -0.75 22.68 -0.55
C GLN A 92 -1.81 21.58 -0.42
N GLU A 93 -2.08 21.09 0.79
CA GLU A 93 -2.85 19.85 0.99
C GLU A 93 -4.29 19.97 0.47
N GLN A 94 -4.98 21.05 0.82
CA GLN A 94 -6.38 21.23 0.44
C GLN A 94 -6.56 21.37 -1.09
N PRO A 95 -5.76 22.17 -1.83
CA PRO A 95 -5.76 22.15 -3.29
C PRO A 95 -5.57 20.76 -3.90
N LEU A 96 -4.67 19.94 -3.33
CA LEU A 96 -4.42 18.59 -3.82
C LEU A 96 -5.63 17.67 -3.60
N LEU A 97 -6.22 17.69 -2.40
CA LEU A 97 -7.44 16.94 -2.08
C LEU A 97 -8.59 17.36 -3.00
N LYS A 98 -8.78 18.67 -3.23
CA LYS A 98 -9.79 19.20 -4.16
C LYS A 98 -9.57 18.68 -5.58
N GLY A 99 -8.32 18.55 -6.02
CA GLY A 99 -8.00 17.97 -7.33
C GLY A 99 -8.36 16.47 -7.43
N LEU A 100 -8.12 15.69 -6.37
CA LEU A 100 -8.54 14.29 -6.32
C LEU A 100 -10.06 14.12 -6.32
N VAL A 101 -10.77 14.97 -5.59
CA VAL A 101 -12.24 15.07 -5.63
C VAL A 101 -12.70 15.33 -7.07
N GLN A 102 -12.11 16.33 -7.75
CA GLN A 102 -12.46 16.65 -9.14
C GLN A 102 -12.19 15.49 -10.11
N LEU A 103 -11.11 14.72 -9.91
CA LEU A 103 -10.84 13.51 -10.70
C LEU A 103 -11.97 12.49 -10.56
N CYS A 104 -12.52 12.32 -9.35
CA CYS A 104 -13.62 11.40 -9.10
C CYS A 104 -14.93 11.93 -9.70
N GLN A 105 -15.27 13.20 -9.46
CA GLN A 105 -16.48 13.84 -9.99
C GLN A 105 -16.53 13.84 -11.53
N ARG A 106 -15.37 13.93 -12.19
CA ARG A 106 -15.25 13.90 -13.67
C ARG A 106 -15.15 12.48 -14.24
N GLY A 107 -15.20 11.44 -13.40
CA GLY A 107 -15.13 10.04 -13.83
C GLY A 107 -13.75 9.56 -14.27
N HIS A 108 -12.68 10.31 -14.04
CA HIS A 108 -11.30 9.87 -14.30
C HIS A 108 -10.83 8.81 -13.30
N ALA A 109 -11.34 8.87 -12.07
CA ALA A 109 -11.12 7.89 -11.02
C ALA A 109 -12.45 7.42 -10.40
N LYS A 110 -12.58 6.13 -10.09
CA LYS A 110 -13.81 5.58 -9.50
C LYS A 110 -13.90 5.77 -7.98
N ALA A 111 -12.76 5.86 -7.30
CA ALA A 111 -12.68 6.00 -5.86
C ALA A 111 -11.44 6.79 -5.43
N LEU A 112 -11.52 7.37 -4.22
CA LEU A 112 -10.48 8.19 -3.61
C LEU A 112 -9.95 7.49 -2.35
N GLY A 113 -8.63 7.36 -2.25
CA GLY A 113 -7.94 6.94 -1.03
C GLY A 113 -6.84 7.92 -0.64
N LEU A 114 -6.24 7.68 0.53
CA LEU A 114 -5.09 8.45 1.00
C LEU A 114 -3.95 7.49 1.35
N SER A 115 -2.74 8.03 1.45
CA SER A 115 -1.57 7.28 1.89
C SER A 115 -0.77 8.09 2.90
N ASN A 116 -0.26 7.47 3.96
CA ASN A 116 0.57 8.12 4.99
C ASN A 116 -0.09 9.30 5.71
N PHE A 117 -1.37 9.17 6.09
CA PHE A 117 -2.08 10.12 6.95
C PHE A 117 -2.16 9.59 8.39
N GLY A 118 -1.85 10.45 9.36
CA GLY A 118 -2.13 10.19 10.78
C GLY A 118 -3.58 10.53 11.15
N PRO A 119 -4.08 10.10 12.33
CA PRO A 119 -5.50 10.15 12.67
C PRO A 119 -6.13 11.54 12.56
N LYS A 120 -5.47 12.56 13.14
CA LYS A 120 -5.96 13.95 13.12
C LYS A 120 -6.04 14.52 11.71
N ARG A 121 -5.10 14.18 10.82
CA ARG A 121 -5.12 14.63 9.43
C ARG A 121 -6.10 13.84 8.59
N LEU A 122 -6.23 12.53 8.84
CA LEU A 122 -7.20 11.67 8.18
C LEU A 122 -8.62 12.19 8.39
N GLN A 123 -9.00 12.50 9.64
CA GLN A 123 -10.32 13.05 9.94
C GLN A 123 -10.57 14.35 9.17
N LYS A 124 -9.64 15.31 9.21
CA LYS A 124 -9.78 16.58 8.48
C LYS A 124 -9.92 16.40 6.97
N ALA A 125 -9.13 15.49 6.39
CA ALA A 125 -9.21 15.19 4.97
C ALA A 125 -10.52 14.48 4.62
N TYR A 126 -10.99 13.58 5.48
CA TYR A 126 -12.27 12.89 5.34
C TYR A 126 -13.42 13.89 5.35
N ASP A 127 -13.51 14.76 6.35
CA ASP A 127 -14.55 15.79 6.46
C ASP A 127 -14.57 16.70 5.23
N PHE A 128 -13.39 17.13 4.77
CA PHE A 128 -13.25 17.95 3.57
C PHE A 128 -13.79 17.22 2.33
N CYS A 129 -13.35 15.98 2.05
CA CYS A 129 -13.79 15.25 0.87
C CYS A 129 -15.29 14.89 0.95
N GLN A 130 -15.78 14.57 2.15
CA GLN A 130 -17.18 14.25 2.38
C GLN A 130 -18.09 15.47 2.12
N ASN A 131 -17.68 16.67 2.55
CA ASN A 131 -18.39 17.92 2.25
C ASN A 131 -18.39 18.25 0.75
N GLU A 132 -17.40 17.75 0.02
CA GLU A 132 -17.29 17.85 -1.44
C GLU A 132 -18.06 16.73 -2.18
N GLY A 133 -18.76 15.86 -1.45
CA GLY A 133 -19.57 14.77 -2.00
C GLY A 133 -18.77 13.54 -2.45
N VAL A 134 -17.51 13.39 -2.03
CA VAL A 134 -16.66 12.24 -2.37
C VAL A 134 -16.09 11.61 -1.10
N SER A 135 -16.49 10.39 -0.79
CA SER A 135 -15.98 9.67 0.38
C SER A 135 -14.58 9.10 0.13
N ILE A 136 -13.76 9.09 1.18
CA ILE A 136 -12.47 8.41 1.21
C ILE A 136 -12.72 6.93 1.52
N VAL A 137 -12.30 6.01 0.65
CA VAL A 137 -12.59 4.57 0.80
C VAL A 137 -11.44 3.77 1.38
N SER A 138 -10.22 4.28 1.29
CA SER A 138 -9.03 3.55 1.76
C SER A 138 -7.93 4.46 2.30
N LEU A 139 -7.14 3.91 3.22
CA LEU A 139 -5.91 4.49 3.70
C LEU A 139 -4.77 3.49 3.58
N GLN A 140 -3.76 3.84 2.80
CA GLN A 140 -2.55 3.04 2.61
C GLN A 140 -1.44 3.49 3.57
N VAL A 141 -0.90 2.56 4.35
CA VAL A 141 0.07 2.84 5.43
C VAL A 141 1.14 1.76 5.49
N GLN A 142 2.31 2.12 6.03
CA GLN A 142 3.32 1.13 6.37
C GLN A 142 2.78 0.30 7.53
N TYR A 143 2.61 -1.00 7.31
CA TYR A 143 2.15 -1.89 8.35
C TYR A 143 2.75 -3.28 8.19
N SER A 144 3.45 -3.71 9.23
CA SER A 144 4.07 -5.03 9.33
C SER A 144 4.33 -5.36 10.80
N LEU A 145 4.77 -6.59 11.09
CA LEU A 145 5.23 -6.98 12.42
C LEU A 145 6.36 -6.10 13.00
N LEU A 146 7.07 -5.33 12.15
CA LEU A 146 8.12 -4.40 12.57
C LEU A 146 7.67 -2.94 12.60
N SER A 147 6.44 -2.65 12.18
CA SER A 147 5.91 -1.30 12.09
C SER A 147 4.41 -1.34 12.34
N THR A 148 4.04 -1.43 13.63
CA THR A 148 2.64 -1.50 14.06
C THR A 148 2.13 -0.18 14.64
N ASP A 149 3.04 0.68 15.12
CA ASP A 149 2.73 1.89 15.87
C ASP A 149 1.70 2.81 15.19
N PRO A 150 1.83 3.16 13.88
CA PRO A 150 0.91 4.09 13.25
C PRO A 150 -0.53 3.58 13.20
N VAL A 151 -0.72 2.27 13.09
CA VAL A 151 -2.03 1.63 12.91
C VAL A 151 -2.65 1.27 14.25
N SER A 152 -1.88 0.63 15.14
CA SER A 152 -2.40 0.05 16.38
C SER A 152 -2.23 0.94 17.61
N LYS A 153 -1.18 1.78 17.70
CA LYS A 153 -0.92 2.59 18.90
C LYS A 153 -1.49 4.00 18.81
N LEU A 154 -1.68 4.53 17.60
CA LEU A 154 -2.17 5.90 17.39
C LEU A 154 -3.68 5.98 17.18
N GLY A 155 -4.44 4.88 17.32
CA GLY A 155 -5.89 4.88 17.15
C GLY A 155 -6.36 4.97 15.69
N LEU A 156 -5.45 4.75 14.73
CA LEU A 156 -5.74 4.92 13.31
C LEU A 156 -6.66 3.81 12.78
N LYS A 157 -6.51 2.59 13.30
CA LYS A 157 -7.36 1.46 12.92
C LYS A 157 -8.81 1.69 13.32
N GLU A 158 -9.03 2.07 14.56
CA GLU A 158 -10.35 2.36 15.13
C GLU A 158 -11.01 3.50 14.36
N LEU A 159 -10.26 4.56 14.05
CA LEU A 159 -10.75 5.67 13.24
C LEU A 159 -11.14 5.20 11.83
N CYS A 160 -10.33 4.38 11.18
CA CYS A 160 -10.66 3.85 9.85
C CYS A 160 -11.93 2.98 9.90
N GLU A 161 -12.11 2.16 10.93
CA GLU A 161 -13.32 1.36 11.14
C GLU A 161 -14.56 2.24 11.32
N GLN A 162 -14.46 3.30 12.14
CA GLN A 162 -15.54 4.27 12.37
C GLN A 162 -15.95 5.01 11.09
N LEU A 163 -14.97 5.39 10.27
CA LEU A 163 -15.20 6.12 9.02
C LEU A 163 -15.51 5.21 7.82
N GLY A 164 -15.52 3.88 8.00
CA GLY A 164 -15.71 2.93 6.91
C GLY A 164 -14.56 2.85 5.90
N ILE A 165 -13.36 3.31 6.29
CA ILE A 165 -12.14 3.33 5.47
C ILE A 165 -11.42 1.98 5.56
N LYS A 166 -11.04 1.40 4.42
CA LYS A 166 -10.23 0.17 4.39
C LYS A 166 -8.74 0.47 4.52
N LEU A 167 -8.04 -0.30 5.35
CA LEU A 167 -6.59 -0.19 5.51
C LEU A 167 -5.85 -1.05 4.48
N ILE A 168 -4.89 -0.46 3.79
CA ILE A 168 -3.98 -1.13 2.86
C ILE A 168 -2.57 -1.10 3.48
N ALA A 169 -1.97 -2.27 3.67
CA ALA A 169 -0.66 -2.41 4.31
C ALA A 169 0.46 -2.52 3.26
N TYR A 170 1.27 -1.47 3.11
CA TYR A 170 2.47 -1.52 2.27
C TYR A 170 3.70 -1.96 3.07
N SER A 171 4.69 -2.51 2.35
CA SER A 171 5.89 -3.12 2.93
C SER A 171 5.59 -4.16 4.04
N PRO A 172 4.61 -5.06 3.88
CA PRO A 172 4.23 -5.99 4.94
C PRO A 172 5.33 -7.02 5.28
N LEU A 173 6.31 -7.20 4.38
CA LEU A 173 7.49 -8.06 4.58
C LEU A 173 8.77 -7.28 4.95
N THR A 174 8.68 -5.95 5.14
CA THR A 174 9.80 -5.06 5.52
C THR A 174 11.04 -5.26 4.63
N LEU A 175 10.91 -5.01 3.33
CA LEU A 175 11.96 -5.27 2.33
C LEU A 175 12.44 -6.74 2.34
N GLY A 176 11.57 -7.68 2.70
CA GLY A 176 11.87 -9.10 2.74
C GLY A 176 12.62 -9.57 3.99
N LEU A 177 12.81 -8.73 5.01
CA LEU A 177 13.39 -9.15 6.29
C LEU A 177 12.56 -10.26 6.95
N LEU A 178 11.23 -10.15 6.89
CA LEU A 178 10.31 -11.10 7.51
C LEU A 178 10.18 -12.43 6.74
N THR A 179 10.97 -12.64 5.69
CA THR A 179 10.97 -13.89 4.90
C THR A 179 11.98 -14.91 5.43
N GLY A 180 12.85 -14.53 6.36
CA GLY A 180 13.92 -15.40 6.89
C GLY A 180 15.13 -15.58 5.96
N LYS A 181 15.08 -15.05 4.73
CA LYS A 181 16.18 -15.22 3.75
C LYS A 181 17.49 -14.49 4.09
N TYR A 182 17.48 -13.64 5.11
CA TYR A 182 18.66 -12.92 5.58
C TYR A 182 18.96 -13.34 7.01
N GLY A 183 20.16 -13.91 7.23
CA GLY A 183 20.64 -14.23 8.57
C GLY A 183 21.45 -13.08 9.19
N PRO A 184 21.75 -13.12 10.51
CA PRO A 184 22.50 -12.08 11.23
C PRO A 184 23.90 -11.79 10.67
N GLN A 185 24.48 -12.76 9.95
CA GLN A 185 25.84 -12.68 9.40
C GLN A 185 25.87 -12.43 7.88
N GLY A 186 24.70 -12.31 7.23
CA GLY A 186 24.59 -12.09 5.79
C GLY A 186 24.58 -13.37 4.95
N PRO A 187 24.80 -13.27 3.63
CA PRO A 187 25.15 -12.06 2.89
C PRO A 187 24.00 -11.04 2.84
N PHE A 188 24.35 -9.75 2.93
CA PHE A 188 23.38 -8.66 2.84
C PHE A 188 23.33 -8.06 1.43
N PRO A 189 22.19 -7.45 1.04
CA PRO A 189 22.13 -6.67 -0.20
C PRO A 189 23.15 -5.53 -0.17
N PRO A 190 23.66 -5.08 -1.34
CA PRO A 190 24.58 -3.95 -1.39
C PRO A 190 23.89 -2.63 -0.99
N GLY A 191 24.72 -1.63 -0.65
CA GLY A 191 24.30 -0.25 -0.38
C GLY A 191 23.56 -0.05 0.95
N ILE A 192 22.74 1.01 1.00
CA ILE A 192 22.01 1.46 2.20
C ILE A 192 21.15 0.33 2.80
N ARG A 193 20.61 -0.55 1.95
CA ARG A 193 19.80 -1.68 2.39
C ARG A 193 20.61 -2.69 3.21
N GLY A 194 21.85 -2.97 2.82
CA GLY A 194 22.73 -3.85 3.59
C GLY A 194 23.09 -3.26 4.95
N LEU A 195 23.37 -1.95 5.00
CA LEU A 195 23.63 -1.23 6.24
C LEU A 195 22.42 -1.28 7.19
N LEU A 196 21.22 -1.06 6.66
CA LEU A 196 19.98 -1.18 7.42
C LEU A 196 19.81 -2.60 7.99
N PHE A 197 20.09 -3.62 7.19
CA PHE A 197 19.92 -5.02 7.60
C PHE A 197 20.90 -5.41 8.71
N ARG A 198 22.17 -5.00 8.62
CA ARG A 198 23.17 -5.17 9.69
C ARG A 198 22.70 -4.60 11.03
N ARG A 199 22.01 -3.45 10.99
CA ARG A 199 21.51 -2.78 12.20
C ARG A 199 20.25 -3.43 12.77
N LEU A 200 19.35 -3.91 11.90
CA LEU A 200 18.04 -4.41 12.30
C LEU A 200 18.04 -5.90 12.63
N LEU A 201 18.72 -6.75 11.84
CA LEU A 201 18.64 -8.21 11.96
C LEU A 201 18.94 -8.75 13.36
N PRO A 202 20.01 -8.30 14.06
CA PRO A 202 20.27 -8.76 15.42
C PRO A 202 19.13 -8.45 16.40
N LYS A 203 18.43 -7.33 16.20
CA LYS A 203 17.33 -6.89 17.08
C LYS A 203 16.03 -7.64 16.82
N ILE A 204 15.84 -8.14 15.60
CA ILE A 204 14.61 -8.80 15.17
C ILE A 204 14.74 -10.32 15.15
N GLN A 205 15.90 -10.89 15.52
CA GLN A 205 16.12 -12.34 15.51
C GLN A 205 15.06 -13.10 16.33
N PRO A 206 14.66 -12.67 17.55
CA PRO A 206 13.61 -13.36 18.30
C PRO A 206 12.28 -13.40 17.54
N LEU A 207 11.92 -12.32 16.83
CA LEU A 207 10.73 -12.29 15.98
C LEU A 207 10.85 -13.25 14.81
N LEU A 208 12.02 -13.35 14.17
CA LEU A 208 12.26 -14.29 13.08
C LEU A 208 12.17 -15.74 13.56
N ASP A 209 12.67 -16.04 14.75
CA ASP A 209 12.59 -17.37 15.36
C ASP A 209 11.12 -17.75 15.64
N THR A 210 10.34 -16.83 16.21
CA THR A 210 8.89 -17.01 16.42
C THR A 210 8.16 -17.24 15.09
N LEU A 211 8.44 -16.42 14.08
CA LEU A 211 7.85 -16.59 12.74
C LEU A 211 8.21 -17.95 12.14
N GLN A 212 9.46 -18.39 12.30
CA GLN A 212 9.93 -19.67 11.79
C GLN A 212 9.27 -20.86 12.50
N ALA A 213 9.06 -20.77 13.82
CA ALA A 213 8.36 -21.78 14.59
C ALA A 213 6.90 -21.93 14.14
N ILE A 214 6.17 -20.81 14.03
CA ILE A 214 4.79 -20.78 13.54
C ILE A 214 4.70 -21.31 12.09
N ALA A 215 5.64 -20.90 11.24
CA ALA A 215 5.72 -21.35 9.86
C ALA A 215 5.86 -22.88 9.77
N ARG A 216 6.76 -23.48 10.57
CA ARG A 216 6.95 -24.95 10.63
C ARG A 216 5.69 -25.66 11.10
N GLU A 217 5.09 -25.19 12.18
CA GLU A 217 3.89 -25.81 12.75
C GLU A 217 2.71 -25.79 11.77
N ARG A 218 2.55 -24.70 11.00
CA ARG A 218 1.44 -24.55 10.06
C ARG A 218 1.72 -25.12 8.66
N GLY A 219 2.93 -25.63 8.41
CA GLY A 219 3.35 -26.03 7.07
C GLY A 219 3.34 -24.86 6.07
N LYS A 220 3.76 -23.67 6.53
CA LYS A 220 3.76 -22.41 5.76
C LYS A 220 5.16 -21.81 5.69
N THR A 221 5.35 -20.79 4.86
CA THR A 221 6.58 -19.97 4.85
C THR A 221 6.46 -18.80 5.83
N MET A 222 7.57 -18.26 6.31
CA MET A 222 7.56 -17.06 7.16
C MET A 222 6.88 -15.87 6.47
N ALA A 223 7.05 -15.75 5.14
CA ALA A 223 6.36 -14.73 4.35
C ALA A 223 4.84 -14.88 4.43
N GLN A 224 4.33 -16.12 4.29
CA GLN A 224 2.90 -16.42 4.40
C GLN A 224 2.37 -16.08 5.80
N VAL A 225 3.11 -16.42 6.85
CA VAL A 225 2.74 -16.10 8.24
C VAL A 225 2.67 -14.59 8.45
N ALA A 226 3.69 -13.83 8.02
CA ALA A 226 3.73 -12.37 8.19
C ALA A 226 2.63 -11.65 7.40
N LEU A 227 2.28 -12.14 6.20
CA LEU A 227 1.18 -11.59 5.41
C LEU A 227 -0.18 -11.95 6.01
N ASN A 228 -0.35 -13.20 6.45
CA ASN A 228 -1.57 -13.65 7.12
C ASN A 228 -1.80 -12.87 8.42
N TRP A 229 -0.73 -12.52 9.13
CA TRP A 229 -0.76 -11.58 10.26
C TRP A 229 -1.42 -10.26 9.88
N CYS A 230 -0.95 -9.60 8.82
CA CYS A 230 -1.52 -8.33 8.37
C CYS A 230 -3.02 -8.47 8.01
N ILE A 231 -3.39 -9.58 7.36
CA ILE A 231 -4.79 -9.89 6.99
C ILE A 231 -5.65 -10.03 8.24
N CYS A 232 -5.19 -10.76 9.25
CA CYS A 232 -5.93 -10.98 10.49
C CYS A 232 -6.10 -9.71 11.32
N GLN A 233 -5.23 -8.70 11.11
CA GLN A 233 -5.39 -7.36 11.67
C GLN A 233 -6.44 -6.51 10.92
N GLY A 234 -7.10 -7.06 9.90
CA GLY A 234 -8.13 -6.38 9.11
C GLY A 234 -7.57 -5.50 7.99
N THR A 235 -6.29 -5.66 7.63
CA THR A 235 -5.66 -4.90 6.54
C THR A 235 -5.57 -5.71 5.25
N MET A 236 -5.49 -5.03 4.11
CA MET A 236 -5.17 -5.64 2.81
C MET A 236 -3.67 -5.43 2.51
N PRO A 237 -2.80 -6.43 2.72
CA PRO A 237 -1.38 -6.28 2.44
C PRO A 237 -1.09 -6.27 0.93
N ILE A 238 -0.16 -5.41 0.51
CA ILE A 238 0.33 -5.31 -0.88
C ILE A 238 1.83 -5.66 -0.95
N PRO A 239 2.19 -6.97 -0.84
CA PRO A 239 3.58 -7.38 -0.95
C PRO A 239 4.12 -7.23 -2.37
N GLY A 240 5.38 -6.80 -2.49
CA GLY A 240 6.10 -6.84 -3.75
C GLY A 240 6.63 -8.26 -4.06
N ALA A 241 6.74 -8.58 -5.34
CA ALA A 241 7.37 -9.81 -5.84
C ALA A 241 8.29 -9.49 -7.04
N LYS A 242 9.35 -10.28 -7.20
CA LYS A 242 10.32 -10.19 -8.31
C LYS A 242 10.32 -11.40 -9.23
N ASN A 243 9.66 -12.48 -8.81
CA ASN A 243 9.57 -13.73 -9.56
C ASN A 243 8.26 -14.46 -9.20
N CYS A 244 7.91 -15.47 -10.00
CA CYS A 244 6.68 -16.23 -9.84
C CYS A 244 6.61 -16.96 -8.50
N GLN A 245 7.74 -17.48 -7.99
CA GLN A 245 7.77 -18.14 -6.68
C GLN A 245 7.33 -17.20 -5.55
N GLN A 246 7.81 -15.95 -5.55
CA GLN A 246 7.38 -14.95 -4.55
C GLN A 246 5.91 -14.60 -4.68
N VAL A 247 5.36 -14.59 -5.90
CA VAL A 247 3.91 -14.43 -6.08
C VAL A 247 3.18 -15.60 -5.45
N GLN A 248 3.57 -16.85 -5.75
CA GLN A 248 2.98 -18.06 -5.16
C GLN A 248 3.08 -18.06 -3.62
N ASP A 249 4.23 -17.69 -3.07
CA ASP A 249 4.44 -17.56 -1.63
C ASP A 249 3.48 -16.53 -1.02
N ASN A 250 3.36 -15.35 -1.65
CA ASN A 250 2.43 -14.31 -1.18
C ASN A 250 0.97 -14.80 -1.23
N LEU A 251 0.58 -15.51 -2.31
CA LEU A 251 -0.77 -16.07 -2.46
C LEU A 251 -1.08 -17.15 -1.42
N GLY A 252 -0.09 -17.93 -1.00
CA GLY A 252 -0.24 -18.95 0.04
C GLY A 252 -0.52 -18.39 1.45
N ALA A 253 -0.52 -17.06 1.62
CA ALA A 253 -0.99 -16.40 2.83
C ALA A 253 -2.52 -16.39 2.95
N LEU A 254 -3.24 -16.64 1.85
CA LEU A 254 -4.70 -16.68 1.80
C LEU A 254 -5.24 -18.08 2.13
N GLY A 255 -6.53 -18.16 2.48
CA GLY A 255 -7.23 -19.44 2.69
C GLY A 255 -7.00 -20.09 4.06
N TRP A 256 -6.35 -19.39 4.99
CA TRP A 256 -6.19 -19.81 6.38
C TRP A 256 -6.08 -18.57 7.28
N GLN A 257 -6.15 -18.75 8.58
CA GLN A 257 -5.97 -17.68 9.57
C GLN A 257 -5.14 -18.20 10.73
N LEU A 258 -4.29 -17.33 11.26
CA LEU A 258 -3.58 -17.52 12.52
C LEU A 258 -4.55 -17.29 13.70
N ASP A 259 -4.38 -18.09 14.77
CA ASP A 259 -5.31 -18.05 15.90
C ASP A 259 -5.16 -16.75 16.71
N ARG A 260 -6.28 -16.22 17.22
CA ARG A 260 -6.33 -14.97 18.00
C ARG A 260 -5.41 -14.91 19.22
N GLY A 261 -5.00 -16.05 19.78
CA GLY A 261 -4.12 -16.10 20.96
C GLY A 261 -2.62 -15.97 20.69
N ARG A 262 -2.17 -16.00 19.43
CA ARG A 262 -0.73 -16.00 19.08
C ARG A 262 -0.16 -14.64 18.68
N TRP A 263 -0.99 -13.60 18.73
CA TRP A 263 -0.62 -12.25 18.29
C TRP A 263 -0.03 -11.36 19.38
N THR A 264 -0.23 -11.72 20.65
CA THR A 264 -0.10 -10.82 21.81
C THR A 264 1.15 -11.06 22.65
N SER A 265 1.96 -12.07 22.30
CA SER A 265 3.14 -12.51 23.06
C SER A 265 4.44 -11.99 22.45
#